data_AF-A0A943E7Z7-F1
#
_entry.id   AF-A0A943E7Z7-F1
#
_cell.length_a   1.000
_cell.length_b   1.000
_cell.length_c   1.000
_cell.angle_alpha   90.00
_cell.angle_beta   90.00
_cell.angle_gamma   90.00
#
_symmetry.space_group_name_H-M   'P 1'
#
loop_
_entity.id
_entity.type
_entity.pdbx_description
1 polymer ?
#
loop_
_entity_poly.entity_id
_entity_poly.type
_entity_poly.pdbx_seq_one_letter_code
_entity_poly.pdbx_strand_id
1 'polypeptide(L)'
;HEVVGHLVLLCDKRGCNLDDLSLEDFKAESELFEEDITGALDLESIVAARTTFGGTSREALHDQMQLAEDSYTQDNDYFFQKQPA
;
A
#
# COMPACT_ATOMS: atom_id res chain seq x y z
N HIS A 1 -13.75 11.85 3.01
CA HIS A 1 -12.64 12.77 2.69
C HIS A 1 -12.61 13.96 3.64
N GLU A 2 -13.74 14.60 3.96
CA GLU A 2 -13.82 15.72 4.91
C GLU A 2 -13.19 15.44 6.29
N VAL A 3 -13.63 14.37 6.97
CA VAL A 3 -13.08 13.88 8.26
C VAL A 3 -11.55 13.79 8.24
N VAL A 4 -10.98 13.18 7.20
CA VAL A 4 -9.53 13.05 7.04
C VAL A 4 -8.87 14.41 6.83
N GLY A 5 -9.53 15.33 6.11
CA GLY A 5 -9.04 16.69 5.92
C GLY A 5 -8.92 17.48 7.23
N HIS A 6 -9.88 17.32 8.15
CA HIS A 6 -9.80 17.93 9.49
C HIS A 6 -8.67 17.34 10.33
N LEU A 7 -8.48 16.01 10.28
CA LEU A 7 -7.38 15.35 10.98
C LEU A 7 -6.02 15.84 10.47
N VAL A 8 -5.85 16.00 9.15
CA VAL A 8 -4.62 16.58 8.58
C VAL A 8 -4.41 18.03 9.03
N LEU A 9 -5.48 18.84 9.10
CA LEU A 9 -5.40 20.20 9.63
C LEU A 9 -5.03 20.22 11.12
N LEU A 10 -5.49 19.24 11.90
CA LEU A 10 -5.13 19.08 13.31
C LEU A 10 -3.64 18.77 13.46
N CYS A 11 -3.14 17.83 12.67
CA CYS A 11 -1.71 17.48 12.58
C CYS A 11 -0.86 18.72 12.25
N ASP A 12 -1.24 19.50 11.24
CA ASP A 12 -0.54 20.73 10.84
C ASP A 12 -0.48 21.75 11.99
N LYS A 13 -1.59 21.97 12.70
CA LYS A 13 -1.65 22.88 13.87
C LYS A 13 -0.80 22.40 15.05
N ARG A 14 -0.67 21.09 15.23
CA ARG A 14 0.09 20.47 16.34
C ARG A 14 1.56 20.23 15.98
N GLY A 15 1.92 20.31 14.70
CA GLY A 15 3.26 19.96 14.22
C GLY A 15 3.58 18.48 14.38
N CYS A 16 2.59 17.60 14.20
CA CYS A 16 2.74 16.15 14.30
C CYS A 16 2.21 15.45 13.04
N ASN A 17 2.46 14.16 12.90
CA ASN A 17 1.93 13.33 11.83
C ASN A 17 0.59 12.67 12.23
N LEU A 18 -0.03 11.95 11.30
CA LEU A 18 -1.29 11.23 11.55
C LEU A 18 -1.10 10.03 12.48
N ASP A 19 0.05 9.35 12.39
CA ASP A 19 0.45 8.23 13.26
C ASP A 19 0.84 8.67 14.68
N ASP A 20 1.02 9.98 14.92
CA ASP A 20 1.19 10.55 16.26
C ASP A 20 -0.15 10.81 16.98
N LEU A 21 -1.28 10.73 16.29
CA LEU A 21 -2.60 10.98 16.88
C LEU A 21 -3.08 9.81 17.73
N SER A 22 -3.75 10.12 18.84
CA SER A 22 -4.37 9.12 19.70
C SER A 22 -5.69 8.62 19.12
N LEU A 23 -6.16 7.44 19.56
CA LEU A 23 -7.51 6.97 19.21
C LEU A 23 -8.60 7.97 19.62
N GLU A 24 -8.40 8.70 20.72
CA GLU A 24 -9.33 9.74 21.16
C GLU A 24 -9.40 10.90 20.15
N ASP A 25 -8.28 11.31 19.55
CA ASP A 25 -8.26 12.33 18.50
C ASP A 25 -9.04 11.88 17.26
N PHE A 26 -8.90 10.60 16.87
CA PHE A 26 -9.67 10.02 15.76
C PHE A 26 -11.17 9.94 16.09
N LYS A 27 -11.52 9.40 17.26
CA LYS A 27 -12.92 9.28 17.73
C LYS A 27 -13.60 10.62 17.92
N ALA A 28 -12.86 11.67 18.28
CA ALA A 28 -13.38 13.04 18.36
C ALA A 28 -13.84 13.57 16.98
N GLU A 29 -13.23 13.11 15.88
CA GLU A 29 -13.66 13.47 14.53
C GLU A 29 -14.74 12.51 14.00
N SER A 30 -14.66 11.21 14.31
CA SER A 30 -15.69 10.24 13.94
C SER A 30 -15.68 9.02 14.84
N GLU A 31 -16.86 8.66 15.38
CA GLU A 31 -17.04 7.43 16.18
C GLU A 31 -16.80 6.13 15.38
N LEU A 32 -16.66 6.20 14.05
CA LEU A 32 -16.38 5.04 13.20
C LEU A 32 -14.93 4.55 13.27
N PHE A 33 -14.01 5.33 13.84
CA PHE A 33 -12.63 4.90 14.04
C PHE A 33 -12.53 3.97 15.25
N GLU A 34 -11.75 2.90 15.12
CA GLU A 34 -11.52 1.92 16.18
C GLU A 34 -10.02 1.74 16.46
N GLU A 35 -9.66 0.92 17.45
CA GLU A 35 -8.27 0.74 17.92
C GLU A 35 -7.28 0.37 16.79
N ASP A 36 -7.77 -0.30 15.74
CA ASP A 36 -6.99 -0.71 14.58
C ASP A 36 -6.45 0.45 13.74
N ILE A 37 -7.03 1.66 13.83
CA ILE A 37 -6.58 2.83 13.06
C ILE A 37 -5.13 3.20 13.34
N THR A 38 -4.70 3.11 14.59
CA THR A 38 -3.35 3.52 15.00
C THR A 38 -2.29 2.58 14.44
N GLY A 39 -2.61 1.29 14.35
CA GLY A 39 -1.75 0.28 13.71
C GLY A 39 -1.83 0.28 12.17
N ALA A 40 -2.84 0.91 11.57
CA ALA A 40 -3.00 0.94 10.11
C ALA A 40 -2.17 2.03 9.41
N LEU A 41 -1.60 2.97 10.17
CA LEU A 41 -0.94 4.17 9.65
C LEU A 41 0.60 4.07 9.58
N ASP A 42 1.19 2.97 10.06
CA ASP A 42 2.62 2.75 9.87
C ASP A 42 2.94 2.38 8.41
N LEU A 43 4.19 2.65 8.00
CA LEU A 43 4.60 2.50 6.61
C LEU A 43 4.53 1.04 6.12
N GLU A 44 4.79 0.07 6.99
CA GLU A 44 4.74 -1.36 6.64
C GLU A 44 3.28 -1.79 6.40
N SER A 45 2.36 -1.42 7.28
CA SER A 45 0.92 -1.66 7.12
C SER A 45 0.35 -0.98 5.87
N ILE A 46 0.75 0.26 5.60
CA ILE A 46 0.33 1.00 4.40
C ILE A 46 0.77 0.28 3.12
N VAL A 47 2.01 -0.22 3.07
CA VAL A 47 2.54 -0.97 1.92
C VAL A 47 1.85 -2.33 1.81
N ALA A 48 1.67 -3.04 2.92
CA ALA A 48 1.03 -4.35 2.96
C ALA A 48 -0.43 -4.29 2.45
N ALA A 49 -1.15 -3.19 2.70
CA ALA A 49 -2.53 -3.01 2.24
C ALA A 49 -2.68 -2.86 0.71
N ARG A 50 -1.60 -2.65 -0.04
CA ARG A 50 -1.63 -2.49 -1.52
C ARG A 50 -1.50 -3.82 -2.24
N THR A 51 -2.53 -4.68 -2.07
CA THR A 51 -2.59 -6.06 -2.61
C THR A 51 -3.24 -6.18 -3.98
N THR A 52 -3.74 -5.09 -4.57
CA THR A 52 -4.31 -5.11 -5.91
C THR A 52 -3.25 -5.44 -6.97
N PHE A 53 -3.65 -5.84 -8.17
CA PHE A 53 -2.74 -6.02 -9.29
C PHE A 53 -1.86 -4.78 -9.52
N GLY A 54 -0.54 -4.99 -9.61
CA GLY A 54 0.46 -3.91 -9.70
C GLY A 54 0.71 -3.14 -8.39
N GLY A 55 0.15 -3.62 -7.27
CA GLY A 55 0.35 -3.05 -5.95
C GLY A 55 1.75 -3.30 -5.39
N THR A 56 2.03 -2.68 -4.24
CA THR A 56 3.35 -2.69 -3.59
C THR A 56 3.45 -3.67 -2.42
N SER A 57 2.40 -4.43 -2.13
CA SER A 57 2.48 -5.46 -1.08
C SER A 57 3.47 -6.57 -1.48
N ARG A 58 3.97 -7.33 -0.51
CA ARG A 58 4.87 -8.46 -0.78
C ARG A 58 4.22 -9.51 -1.69
N GLU A 59 2.93 -9.77 -1.49
CA GLU A 59 2.14 -10.68 -2.33
C GLU A 59 2.02 -10.15 -3.76
N ALA A 60 1.62 -8.89 -3.93
CA ALA A 60 1.51 -8.26 -5.25
C ALA A 60 2.87 -8.23 -5.97
N LEU A 61 3.96 -7.96 -5.26
CA LEU A 61 5.31 -8.00 -5.81
C LEU A 61 5.72 -9.41 -6.25
N HIS A 62 5.39 -10.44 -5.47
CA HIS A 62 5.66 -11.83 -5.85
C HIS A 62 4.93 -12.19 -7.15
N ASP A 63 3.66 -11.80 -7.26
CA ASP A 63 2.88 -12.02 -8.49
C ASP A 63 3.50 -11.27 -9.68
N GLN A 64 3.92 -10.02 -9.50
CA GLN A 64 4.58 -9.25 -10.56
C GLN A 64 5.93 -9.87 -10.97
N MET A 65 6.70 -10.40 -10.02
CA MET A 65 7.95 -11.10 -10.31
C MET A 65 7.70 -12.36 -11.14
N GLN A 66 6.70 -13.16 -10.79
CA GLN A 66 6.33 -14.35 -11.56
C GLN A 66 5.92 -13.98 -12.99
N LEU A 67 5.08 -12.95 -13.16
CA LEU A 67 4.68 -12.47 -14.48
C LEU A 67 5.87 -12.00 -15.32
N ALA A 68 6.85 -11.34 -14.71
CA ALA A 68 8.07 -10.92 -15.39
C ALA A 68 8.94 -12.12 -15.80
N GLU A 69 9.08 -13.13 -14.94
CA GLU A 69 9.81 -14.38 -15.24
C GLU A 69 9.15 -15.18 -16.37
N ASP A 70 7.82 -15.28 -16.35
CA ASP A 70 7.05 -15.96 -17.39
C ASP A 70 7.19 -15.25 -18.74
N SER A 71 7.05 -13.92 -18.75
CA SER A 71 7.23 -13.08 -19.94
C SER A 71 8.65 -13.21 -20.49
N TYR A 72 9.66 -13.15 -19.62
CA TYR A 72 11.05 -13.30 -20.02
C TYR A 72 11.32 -14.67 -20.64
N THR A 73 10.78 -15.74 -20.05
CA THR A 73 10.92 -17.10 -20.56
C THR A 73 10.26 -17.24 -21.93
N GLN A 74 9.03 -16.72 -22.09
CA GLN A 74 8.31 -16.74 -23.35
C GLN A 74 9.06 -16.00 -24.47
N ASP A 75 9.58 -14.82 -24.17
CA ASP A 75 10.38 -14.03 -25.12
C ASP A 75 11.66 -14.78 -25.49
N ASN A 76 12.36 -15.32 -24.50
CA ASN A 76 13.59 -16.08 -24.72
C ASN A 76 13.35 -17.33 -25.61
N ASP A 77 12.28 -18.08 -25.36
CA ASP A 77 11.91 -19.25 -26.17
C ASP A 77 11.58 -18.83 -27.61
N TYR A 78 10.85 -17.72 -27.78
CA TYR A 78 10.53 -17.19 -29.10
C TYR A 78 11.78 -16.80 -29.90
N PHE A 79 12.72 -16.08 -29.28
CA PHE A 79 13.90 -15.56 -29.99
C PHE A 79 15.00 -16.60 -30.19
N PHE A 80 15.23 -17.50 -29.22
CA PHE A 80 16.42 -18.35 -29.20
C PHE A 80 16.14 -19.83 -29.47
N GLN A 81 14.92 -20.35 -29.27
CA GLN A 81 14.61 -21.76 -29.56
C GLN A 81 13.97 -21.98 -30.95
N LYS A 82 13.49 -20.93 -31.62
CA LYS A 82 12.98 -20.99 -33.00
C LYS A 82 13.95 -20.45 -34.06
N GLN A 83 15.26 -20.70 -33.95
CA GLN A 83 16.14 -20.51 -35.12
C GLN A 83 15.90 -21.66 -36.11
N PRO A 84 15.34 -21.41 -37.31
CA PRO A 84 15.27 -22.44 -38.34
C PRO A 84 16.68 -22.77 -38.82
N ALA A 85 16.94 -24.07 -39.00
CA ALA A 85 18.13 -24.58 -39.69
C ALA A 85 18.17 -24.14 -41.16
#